data_AF-A0A6H0KJY6-F1
#
_entry.id   AF-A0A6H0KJY6-F1
#
_cell.length_a   1.000
_cell.length_b   1.000
_cell.length_c   1.000
_cell.angle_alpha   90.00
_cell.angle_beta   90.00
_cell.angle_gamma   90.00
#
_symmetry.space_group_name_H-M   'P 1'
#
loop_
_entity.id
_entity.type
_entity.pdbx_description
1 polymer ?
#
loop_
_entity_poly.entity_id
_entity_poly.type
_entity_poly.pdbx_seq_one_letter_code
_entity_poly.pdbx_strand_id
1 'polypeptide(L)'
;MEEVLNNQQVRPGDATQFMHAIFSSDDEMMTFYLTFSRFVNPDSYLVQCTDRKRLEDLANVLRSNVVAFNAIHSYKSISVKEVIKGFGMYMMSIHISNANRQQGADAVGSLINCVIDTTKNSWQFRKMSRANYMHLENVRYLLNRLNTEIDEKEDGKAINL
;
A
#
# COMPACT_ATOMS: atom_id res chain seq x y z
N MET A 1 -8.84 -12.92 40.12
CA MET A 1 -9.07 -12.55 38.72
C MET A 1 -7.73 -12.74 38.03
N GLU A 2 -7.48 -13.96 37.53
CA GLU A 2 -6.25 -14.26 36.79
C GLU A 2 -6.49 -13.93 35.33
N GLU A 3 -5.74 -12.97 34.80
CA GLU A 3 -5.68 -12.73 33.36
C GLU A 3 -5.01 -13.94 32.71
N VAL A 4 -5.82 -14.77 32.05
CA VAL A 4 -5.31 -15.79 31.15
C VAL A 4 -4.84 -15.08 29.89
N LEU A 5 -3.58 -14.63 29.90
CA LEU A 5 -2.88 -14.19 28.70
C LEU A 5 -2.71 -15.39 27.78
N ASN A 6 -3.65 -15.54 26.85
CA ASN A 6 -3.61 -16.54 25.80
C ASN A 6 -2.46 -16.23 24.82
N ASN A 7 -1.23 -16.59 25.19
CA ASN A 7 -0.03 -16.46 24.38
C ASN A 7 0.06 -17.57 23.32
N GLN A 8 -1.05 -17.92 22.66
CA GLN A 8 -0.99 -18.73 21.45
C GLN A 8 -0.44 -17.85 20.34
N GLN A 9 0.89 -17.85 20.22
CA GLN A 9 1.61 -17.27 19.11
C GLN A 9 1.20 -18.01 17.83
N VAL A 10 0.22 -17.45 17.12
CA VAL A 10 -0.26 -17.97 15.83
C VAL A 10 0.93 -17.99 14.88
N ARG A 11 1.37 -19.19 14.49
CA ARG A 11 2.47 -19.34 13.53
C ARG A 11 2.04 -18.77 12.17
N PRO A 12 2.83 -17.91 11.52
CA PRO A 12 2.48 -17.38 10.20
C PRO A 12 2.52 -18.50 9.17
N GLY A 13 1.36 -18.87 8.62
CA GLY A 13 1.27 -19.88 7.55
C GLY A 13 0.23 -19.57 6.48
N ASP A 14 -0.85 -18.86 6.85
CA ASP A 14 -1.91 -18.45 5.93
C ASP A 14 -2.37 -17.02 6.27
N ALA A 15 -2.69 -16.20 5.26
CA ALA A 15 -3.18 -14.83 5.44
C ALA A 15 -4.47 -14.82 6.31
N THR A 16 -5.26 -15.89 6.23
CA THR A 16 -6.45 -16.15 7.05
C THR A 16 -6.14 -16.28 8.55
N GLN A 17 -4.99 -16.83 8.92
CA GLN A 17 -4.59 -16.94 10.33
C GLN A 17 -4.16 -15.60 10.92
N PHE A 18 -3.64 -14.70 10.09
CA PHE A 18 -3.31 -13.33 10.50
C PHE A 18 -4.56 -12.47 10.70
N MET A 19 -5.63 -12.71 9.94
CA MET A 19 -6.93 -12.05 10.10
C MET A 19 -7.50 -12.25 11.50
N HIS A 20 -7.58 -13.51 11.95
CA HIS A 20 -8.11 -13.87 13.27
C HIS A 20 -7.16 -13.57 14.45
N ALA A 21 -5.91 -13.18 14.17
CA ALA A 21 -4.99 -12.72 15.21
C ALA A 21 -5.22 -11.26 15.61
N ILE A 22 -5.90 -10.47 14.77
CA ILE A 22 -6.12 -9.03 14.98
C ILE A 22 -7.59 -8.73 15.31
N PHE A 23 -8.52 -9.42 14.64
CA PHE A 23 -9.96 -9.19 14.81
C PHE A 23 -10.63 -10.42 15.43
N SER A 24 -11.58 -10.16 16.32
CA SER A 24 -12.38 -11.19 17.02
C SER A 24 -13.53 -11.71 16.16
N SER A 25 -13.98 -10.92 15.17
CA SER A 25 -15.03 -11.32 14.22
C SER A 25 -14.90 -10.58 12.89
N ASP A 26 -15.63 -11.06 11.88
CA ASP A 26 -15.68 -10.40 10.58
C ASP A 26 -16.47 -9.09 10.62
N ASP A 27 -17.47 -8.97 11.50
CA ASP A 27 -18.22 -7.72 11.71
C ASP A 27 -17.32 -6.63 12.32
N GLU A 28 -16.44 -7.01 13.25
CA GLU A 28 -15.43 -6.11 13.81
C GLU A 28 -14.48 -5.65 12.72
N MET A 29 -14.00 -6.58 11.90
CA MET A 29 -13.11 -6.29 10.77
C MET A 29 -13.77 -5.37 9.74
N MET A 30 -15.03 -5.64 9.38
CA MET A 30 -15.82 -4.82 8.46
C MET A 30 -15.95 -3.39 8.99
N THR A 31 -16.33 -3.23 10.26
CA THR A 31 -16.47 -1.92 10.92
C THR A 31 -15.15 -1.15 10.91
N PHE A 32 -14.04 -1.84 11.19
CA PHE A 32 -12.71 -1.26 11.14
C PHE A 32 -12.37 -0.75 9.75
N TYR A 33 -12.49 -1.56 8.69
CA TYR A 33 -12.09 -1.15 7.34
C TYR A 33 -13.02 -0.12 6.71
N LEU A 34 -14.32 -0.15 7.01
CA LEU A 34 -15.22 0.93 6.61
C LEU A 34 -14.83 2.24 7.30
N THR A 35 -14.48 2.21 8.58
CA THR A 35 -13.97 3.40 9.28
C THR A 35 -12.63 3.86 8.70
N PHE A 36 -11.70 2.94 8.45
CA PHE A 36 -10.39 3.23 7.89
C PHE A 36 -10.48 3.84 6.48
N SER A 37 -11.42 3.38 5.65
CA SER A 37 -11.64 3.94 4.31
C SER A 37 -11.96 5.43 4.33
N ARG A 38 -12.58 5.96 5.41
CA ARG A 38 -12.85 7.41 5.59
C ARG A 38 -11.57 8.22 5.68
N PHE A 39 -10.55 7.68 6.32
CA PHE A 39 -9.27 8.36 6.49
C PHE A 39 -8.42 8.28 5.23
N VAL A 40 -8.45 7.14 4.54
CA VAL A 40 -7.60 6.88 3.38
C VAL A 40 -8.16 7.55 2.11
N ASN A 41 -9.48 7.65 1.98
CA ASN A 41 -10.14 8.25 0.82
C ASN A 41 -11.33 9.13 1.28
N PRO A 42 -11.06 10.35 1.79
CA PRO A 42 -12.12 11.22 2.31
C PRO A 42 -13.11 11.65 1.22
N ASP A 43 -12.67 11.76 -0.03
CA ASP A 43 -13.52 12.17 -1.15
C ASP A 43 -14.62 11.14 -1.46
N SER A 44 -14.34 9.85 -1.22
CA SER A 44 -15.34 8.76 -1.37
C SER A 44 -16.52 8.85 -0.40
N TYR A 45 -16.44 9.72 0.62
CA TYR A 45 -17.49 9.94 1.61
C TYR A 45 -18.33 11.19 1.37
N LEU A 46 -17.96 12.01 0.39
CA LEU A 46 -18.79 13.15 -0.03
C LEU A 46 -20.05 12.70 -0.80
N VAL A 47 -20.12 11.41 -1.16
CA VAL A 47 -21.23 10.79 -1.87
C VAL A 47 -21.66 9.52 -1.14
N GLN A 48 -22.96 9.20 -1.21
CA GLN A 48 -23.49 7.96 -0.65
C GLN A 48 -22.98 6.77 -1.48
N CYS A 49 -22.17 5.91 -0.86
CA CYS A 49 -21.58 4.73 -1.49
C CYS A 49 -21.91 3.48 -0.68
N THR A 50 -22.10 2.36 -1.37
CA THR A 50 -22.28 1.05 -0.72
C THR A 50 -21.00 0.63 -0.01
N ASP A 51 -21.13 -0.20 1.03
CA ASP A 51 -19.98 -0.71 1.77
C ASP A 51 -19.01 -1.49 0.88
N ARG A 52 -19.56 -2.26 -0.08
CA ARG A 52 -18.78 -2.90 -1.14
C ARG A 52 -17.91 -1.91 -1.91
N LYS A 53 -18.50 -0.83 -2.42
CA LYS A 53 -17.78 0.17 -3.21
C LYS A 53 -16.67 0.85 -2.39
N ARG A 54 -16.94 1.14 -1.11
CA ARG A 54 -15.94 1.71 -0.19
C ARG A 54 -14.76 0.76 0.04
N LEU A 55 -15.02 -0.54 0.18
CA LEU A 55 -13.98 -1.54 0.30
C LEU A 55 -13.19 -1.72 -1.01
N GLU A 56 -13.83 -1.69 -2.17
CA GLU A 56 -13.16 -1.72 -3.48
C GLU A 56 -12.22 -0.52 -3.67
N ASP A 57 -12.68 0.67 -3.32
CA ASP A 57 -11.87 1.90 -3.40
C ASP A 57 -10.69 1.84 -2.43
N LEU A 58 -10.91 1.37 -1.21
CA LEU A 58 -9.84 1.15 -0.24
C LEU A 58 -8.82 0.12 -0.74
N ALA A 59 -9.28 -1.01 -1.31
CA ALA A 59 -8.40 -2.02 -1.89
C ALA A 59 -7.54 -1.44 -3.03
N ASN A 60 -8.09 -0.54 -3.84
CA ASN A 60 -7.35 0.14 -4.89
C ASN A 60 -6.24 1.04 -4.35
N VAL A 61 -6.50 1.80 -3.28
CA VAL A 61 -5.47 2.62 -2.63
C VAL A 61 -4.38 1.73 -2.02
N LEU A 62 -4.77 0.70 -1.26
CA LEU A 62 -3.82 -0.23 -0.63
C LEU A 62 -2.96 -0.95 -1.68
N ARG A 63 -3.55 -1.39 -2.80
CA ARG A 63 -2.82 -1.99 -3.93
C ARG A 63 -1.81 -1.02 -4.53
N SER A 64 -2.21 0.23 -4.73
CA SER A 64 -1.32 1.27 -5.28
C SER A 64 -0.14 1.53 -4.35
N ASN A 65 -0.37 1.57 -3.04
CA ASN A 65 0.68 1.69 -2.02
C ASN A 65 1.62 0.48 -2.03
N VAL A 66 1.09 -0.74 -2.12
CA VAL A 66 1.91 -1.96 -2.22
C VAL A 66 2.83 -1.89 -3.44
N VAL A 67 2.31 -1.51 -4.61
CA VAL A 67 3.12 -1.38 -5.83
C VAL A 67 4.22 -0.33 -5.66
N ALA A 68 3.88 0.86 -5.14
CA ALA A 68 4.83 1.95 -4.93
C ALA A 68 5.94 1.56 -3.93
N PHE A 69 5.58 0.98 -2.79
CA PHE A 69 6.55 0.55 -1.78
C PHE A 69 7.33 -0.67 -2.21
N ASN A 70 6.74 -1.59 -2.98
CA ASN A 70 7.45 -2.77 -3.45
C ASN A 70 8.54 -2.43 -4.48
N ALA A 71 8.32 -1.40 -5.31
CA ALA A 71 9.35 -0.88 -6.21
C ALA A 71 10.62 -0.46 -5.45
N ILE A 72 10.45 0.11 -4.25
CA ILE A 72 11.55 0.47 -3.35
C ILE A 72 12.01 -0.75 -2.52
N HIS A 73 11.12 -1.65 -2.12
CA HIS A 73 11.50 -2.85 -1.37
C HIS A 73 12.46 -3.75 -2.17
N SER A 74 12.17 -3.91 -3.46
CA SER A 74 12.79 -4.86 -4.37
C SER A 74 14.02 -4.30 -5.11
N TYR A 75 14.42 -3.05 -4.86
CA TYR A 75 15.66 -2.54 -5.47
C TYR A 75 16.86 -3.31 -4.90
N LYS A 76 17.69 -3.89 -5.77
CA LYS A 76 18.98 -4.48 -5.39
C LYS A 76 20.06 -3.41 -5.32
N SER A 77 20.00 -2.45 -6.24
CA SER A 77 20.81 -1.23 -6.27
C SER A 77 20.07 -0.16 -7.06
N ILE A 78 20.21 1.10 -6.65
CA ILE A 78 19.76 2.26 -7.45
C ILE A 78 21.02 2.82 -8.13
N SER A 79 21.06 2.73 -9.46
CA SER A 79 22.20 3.23 -10.24
C SER A 79 21.94 4.65 -10.71
N VAL A 80 22.83 5.57 -10.34
CA VAL A 80 22.85 6.95 -10.88
C VAL A 80 23.86 7.10 -12.02
N LYS A 81 24.44 6.00 -12.53
CA LYS A 81 25.55 6.02 -13.49
C LYS A 81 25.23 6.84 -14.75
N GLU A 82 24.08 6.61 -15.37
CA GLU A 82 23.71 7.31 -16.60
C GLU A 82 23.38 8.78 -16.35
N VAL A 83 22.83 9.11 -15.16
CA VAL A 83 22.63 10.50 -14.72
C VAL A 83 23.97 11.22 -14.60
N ILE A 84 24.94 10.62 -13.91
CA ILE A 84 26.28 11.20 -13.74
C ILE A 84 26.98 11.36 -15.09
N LYS A 85 26.88 10.36 -15.98
CA LYS A 85 27.48 10.42 -17.31
C LYS A 85 26.87 11.54 -18.17
N GLY A 86 25.54 11.60 -18.25
CA GLY A 86 24.83 12.64 -18.99
C GLY A 86 25.09 14.03 -18.41
N PHE A 87 25.13 14.16 -17.09
CA PHE A 87 25.46 15.40 -16.42
C PHE A 87 26.90 15.84 -16.69
N GLY A 88 27.87 14.91 -16.68
CA GLY A 88 29.25 15.21 -17.07
C GLY A 88 29.35 15.78 -18.49
N MET A 89 28.66 15.16 -19.46
CA MET A 89 28.59 15.68 -20.83
C MET A 89 27.93 17.07 -20.90
N TYR A 90 26.84 17.26 -20.16
CA TYR A 90 26.16 18.55 -20.05
C TYR A 90 27.09 19.65 -19.52
N MET A 91 27.85 19.36 -18.47
CA MET A 91 28.79 20.30 -17.85
C MET A 91 29.96 20.67 -18.79
N MET A 92 30.43 19.73 -19.60
CA MET A 92 31.54 19.95 -20.55
C MET A 92 31.11 20.67 -21.84
N SER A 93 29.81 20.77 -22.13
CA SER A 93 29.32 21.37 -23.38
C SER A 93 29.60 22.87 -23.42
N ILE A 94 30.35 23.32 -24.44
CA ILE A 94 30.69 24.74 -24.64
C ILE A 94 29.47 25.62 -24.97
N HIS A 95 28.35 25.01 -25.37
CA HIS A 95 27.12 25.71 -25.76
C HIS A 95 26.20 26.03 -24.56
N ILE A 96 26.55 25.58 -23.36
CA ILE A 96 25.76 25.82 -22.13
C ILE A 96 26.40 26.94 -21.32
N SER A 97 25.58 27.90 -20.88
CA SER A 97 26.03 29.00 -20.02
C SER A 97 26.39 28.51 -18.61
N ASN A 98 27.22 29.27 -17.90
CA ASN A 98 27.57 28.94 -16.51
C ASN A 98 26.33 28.93 -15.59
N ALA A 99 25.38 29.83 -15.80
CA ALA A 99 24.12 29.86 -15.04
C ALA A 99 23.33 28.56 -15.22
N ASN A 100 23.18 28.08 -16.46
CA ASN A 100 22.47 26.84 -16.75
C ASN A 100 23.23 25.61 -16.23
N ARG A 101 24.57 25.64 -16.25
CA ARG A 101 25.41 24.59 -15.63
C ARG A 101 25.16 24.51 -14.13
N GLN A 102 25.12 25.65 -13.45
CA GLN A 102 24.87 25.70 -12.01
C GLN A 102 23.47 25.19 -11.67
N GLN A 103 22.43 25.62 -12.39
CA GLN A 103 21.07 25.10 -12.21
C GLN A 103 20.99 23.58 -12.45
N GLY A 104 21.72 23.07 -13.45
CA GLY A 104 21.82 21.63 -13.69
C GLY A 104 22.50 20.89 -12.54
N ALA A 105 23.56 21.48 -11.97
CA ALA A 105 24.24 20.93 -10.80
C ALA A 105 23.33 20.86 -9.58
N ASP A 106 22.56 21.92 -9.32
CA ASP A 106 21.57 21.96 -8.24
C ASP A 106 20.51 20.86 -8.43
N ALA A 107 19.97 20.72 -9.64
CA ALA A 107 18.97 19.69 -9.96
C ALA A 107 19.51 18.26 -9.77
N VAL A 108 20.72 17.98 -10.25
CA VAL A 108 21.37 16.67 -10.04
C VAL A 108 21.68 16.43 -8.57
N GLY A 109 22.12 17.45 -7.83
CA GLY A 109 22.33 17.39 -6.39
C GLY A 109 21.03 17.02 -5.64
N SER A 110 19.91 17.67 -5.95
CA SER A 110 18.59 17.34 -5.39
C SER A 110 18.17 15.90 -5.71
N LEU A 111 18.40 15.43 -6.93
CA LEU A 111 18.12 14.05 -7.33
C LEU A 111 18.95 13.03 -6.52
N ILE A 112 20.26 13.28 -6.38
CA ILE A 112 21.14 12.40 -5.60
C ILE A 112 20.70 12.37 -4.13
N ASN A 113 20.35 13.51 -3.55
CA ASN A 113 19.82 13.57 -2.19
C ASN A 113 18.53 12.74 -2.05
N CYS A 114 17.58 12.85 -3.00
CA CYS A 114 16.36 12.04 -3.00
C CYS A 114 16.66 10.54 -3.04
N VAL A 115 17.62 10.09 -3.87
CA VAL A 115 18.05 8.68 -3.91
C VAL A 115 18.67 8.25 -2.59
N ILE A 116 19.53 9.08 -2.00
CA ILE A 116 20.16 8.78 -0.70
C ILE A 116 19.10 8.68 0.40
N ASP A 117 18.18 9.63 0.50
CA ASP A 117 17.14 9.62 1.52
C ASP A 117 16.17 8.45 1.33
N THR A 118 15.83 8.10 0.09
CA THR A 118 15.02 6.91 -0.21
C THR A 118 15.71 5.63 0.23
N THR A 119 17.02 5.48 -0.06
CA THR A 119 17.78 4.27 0.30
C THR A 119 18.00 4.15 1.80
N LYS A 120 18.30 5.25 2.50
CA LYS A 120 18.38 5.29 3.97
C LYS A 120 17.07 4.87 4.63
N ASN A 121 15.93 5.29 4.07
CA ASN A 121 14.61 4.96 4.58
C ASN A 121 14.03 3.66 4.00
N SER A 122 14.82 2.88 3.25
CA SER A 122 14.37 1.65 2.59
C SER A 122 13.63 0.71 3.53
N TRP A 123 14.13 0.50 4.75
CA TRP A 123 13.48 -0.35 5.76
C TRP A 123 12.05 0.10 6.09
N GLN A 124 11.80 1.41 6.18
CA GLN A 124 10.45 1.93 6.41
C GLN A 124 9.53 1.60 5.24
N PHE A 125 9.99 1.76 4.00
CA PHE A 125 9.22 1.35 2.82
C PHE A 125 8.93 -0.15 2.82
N ARG A 126 9.87 -1.00 3.26
CA ARG A 126 9.61 -2.46 3.41
C ARG A 126 8.51 -2.73 4.44
N LYS A 127 8.58 -2.07 5.59
CA LYS A 127 7.57 -2.19 6.65
C LYS A 127 6.19 -1.73 6.15
N MET A 128 6.14 -0.59 5.46
CA MET A 128 4.91 -0.05 4.88
C MET A 128 4.35 -0.96 3.78
N SER A 129 5.19 -1.53 2.92
CA SER A 129 4.78 -2.51 1.91
C SER A 129 4.09 -3.72 2.55
N ARG A 130 4.70 -4.28 3.60
CA ARG A 130 4.15 -5.44 4.32
C ARG A 130 2.83 -5.09 5.02
N ALA A 131 2.77 -3.94 5.70
CA ALA A 131 1.55 -3.48 6.36
C ALA A 131 0.40 -3.29 5.37
N ASN A 132 0.63 -2.58 4.27
CA ASN A 132 -0.39 -2.37 3.23
C ASN A 132 -0.83 -3.68 2.58
N TYR A 133 0.10 -4.62 2.38
CA TYR A 133 -0.23 -5.95 1.86
C TYR A 133 -1.17 -6.71 2.80
N MET A 134 -0.88 -6.74 4.11
CA MET A 134 -1.77 -7.40 5.08
C MET A 134 -3.16 -6.76 5.10
N HIS A 135 -3.25 -5.43 5.09
CA HIS A 135 -4.55 -4.75 5.00
C HIS A 135 -5.28 -5.04 3.69
N LEU A 136 -4.57 -5.10 2.56
CA LEU A 136 -5.15 -5.42 1.26
C LEU A 136 -5.77 -6.83 1.25
N GLU A 137 -5.08 -7.82 1.81
CA GLU A 137 -5.59 -9.19 1.90
C GLU A 137 -6.84 -9.27 2.78
N ASN A 138 -6.87 -8.55 3.90
CA ASN A 138 -8.05 -8.49 4.77
C ASN A 138 -9.25 -7.85 4.07
N VAL A 139 -9.04 -6.76 3.31
CA VAL A 139 -10.11 -6.12 2.53
C VAL A 139 -10.59 -7.04 1.41
N ARG A 140 -9.70 -7.77 0.74
CA ARG A 140 -10.05 -8.76 -0.28
C ARG A 140 -10.89 -9.90 0.28
N TYR A 141 -10.54 -10.38 1.47
CA TYR A 141 -11.34 -11.38 2.17
C TYR A 141 -12.77 -10.89 2.41
N LEU A 142 -12.95 -9.68 2.95
CA LEU A 142 -14.30 -9.11 3.16
C LEU A 142 -15.08 -8.95 1.85
N LEU A 143 -14.41 -8.50 0.79
CA LEU A 143 -15.04 -8.39 -0.54
C LEU A 143 -15.49 -9.75 -1.08
N ASN A 144 -14.69 -10.81 -0.88
CA ASN A 144 -15.06 -12.16 -1.27
C ASN A 144 -16.25 -12.67 -0.46
N ARG A 145 -16.27 -12.43 0.86
CA ARG A 145 -17.42 -12.81 1.71
C ARG A 145 -18.71 -12.11 1.29
N LEU A 146 -18.64 -10.82 0.95
CA LEU A 146 -19.81 -10.10 0.44
C LEU A 146 -20.34 -10.69 -0.88
N ASN A 147 -19.49 -11.26 -1.74
CA ASN A 147 -19.97 -11.97 -2.94
C ASN A 147 -20.70 -13.26 -2.56
N THR A 148 -20.11 -14.08 -1.69
CA THR A 148 -20.73 -15.35 -1.25
C THR A 148 -22.09 -15.13 -0.59
N GLU A 149 -22.24 -14.10 0.24
CA GLU A 149 -23.52 -13.76 0.88
C GLU A 149 -24.58 -13.23 -0.11
N ILE A 150 -24.18 -12.67 -1.26
CA ILE A 150 -25.09 -12.28 -2.33
C ILE A 150 -25.54 -13.53 -3.09
N ASP A 151 -24.59 -14.39 -3.46
CA ASP A 151 -24.86 -15.63 -4.20
C ASP A 151 -25.80 -16.56 -3.42
N GLU A 152 -25.57 -16.74 -2.10
CA GLU A 152 -26.45 -17.53 -1.22
C GLU A 152 -27.88 -16.97 -1.11
N LYS A 153 -28.03 -15.64 -1.16
CA LYS A 153 -29.35 -14.97 -1.13
C LYS A 153 -30.07 -15.07 -2.47
N GLU A 154 -29.35 -15.15 -3.58
CA GLU A 154 -29.92 -15.35 -4.92
C GLU A 154 -30.35 -16.81 -5.12
N ASP A 155 -29.53 -17.78 -4.72
CA ASP A 155 -29.87 -19.21 -4.76
C ASP A 155 -31.03 -19.56 -3.81
N GLY A 156 -31.05 -19.00 -2.60
CA GLY A 156 -32.16 -19.17 -1.66
C GLY A 156 -33.50 -18.58 -2.15
N LYS A 157 -33.47 -17.60 -3.07
CA LYS A 157 -34.67 -17.09 -3.74
C LYS A 157 -35.10 -17.98 -4.91
N ALA A 158 -34.16 -18.59 -5.62
CA ALA A 158 -34.44 -19.50 -6.73
C ALA A 158 -35.09 -20.82 -6.29
N ILE A 159 -34.82 -21.29 -5.06
CA ILE A 159 -35.39 -22.53 -4.50
C ILE A 159 -36.82 -22.33 -3.97
N ASN A 160 -37.26 -21.08 -3.77
CA ASN A 160 -38.58 -20.73 -3.23
C ASN A 160 -39.60 -20.25 -4.29
N LEU A 161 -39.36 -20.58 -5.58
CA LEU A 161 -40.25 -20.36 -6.72
C LEU A 161 -40.58 -21.71 -7.38
#